data_AF-A0A2D4FC07-F1
#
_entry.id   AF-A0A2D4FC07-F1
#
_cell.length_a   1.000
_cell.length_b   1.000
_cell.length_c   1.000
_cell.angle_alpha   90.00
_cell.angle_beta   90.00
_cell.angle_gamma   90.00
#
_symmetry.space_group_name_H-M   'P 1'
#
loop_
_entity.id
_entity.type
_entity.pdbx_description
1 polymer ?
#
loop_
_entity_poly.entity_id
_entity_poly.type
_entity_poly.pdbx_seq_one_letter_code
_entity_poly.pdbx_strand_id
1 'polypeptide(L)'
;KKLKNKRRRSLPRPHDFFDAQTLDAIRHRAICFNLSAHIESLGKGHSVVFHSTVIAKRKEDSGKVKLLLHWTPEDILPDVWVNESERHQLKTKVVHLSKLPKDTALLLDPNIYRTMPQKRLKR
;
A
#
# COMPACT_ATOMS: atom_id res chain seq x y z
N LYS A 1 -5.80 37.78 27.56
CA LYS A 1 -5.43 37.59 26.13
C LYS A 1 -6.67 37.85 25.27
N LYS A 2 -6.80 39.01 24.61
CA LYS A 2 -7.96 39.31 23.74
C LYS A 2 -8.03 38.28 22.58
N LEU A 3 -9.18 37.65 22.37
CA LEU A 3 -9.42 36.79 21.20
C LEU A 3 -9.16 37.59 19.91
N LYS A 4 -8.47 36.98 18.95
CA LYS A 4 -8.13 37.60 17.66
C LYS A 4 -9.39 37.79 16.80
N ASN A 5 -10.17 38.83 17.08
CA ASN A 5 -11.34 39.17 16.27
C ASN A 5 -10.91 40.04 15.08
N LYS A 6 -10.28 39.42 14.08
CA LYS A 6 -9.92 40.08 12.81
C LYS A 6 -11.03 39.81 11.78
N ARG A 7 -12.12 40.56 11.85
CA ARG A 7 -13.18 40.56 10.82
C ARG A 7 -13.04 41.82 9.96
N ARG A 8 -12.41 41.68 8.79
CA ARG A 8 -12.52 42.64 7.68
C ARG A 8 -13.43 42.03 6.62
N ARG A 9 -14.20 42.87 5.90
CA ARG A 9 -15.23 42.44 4.93
C ARG A 9 -14.66 41.57 3.79
N SER A 10 -13.42 41.81 3.37
CA SER A 10 -12.65 40.93 2.49
C SER A 10 -11.15 41.07 2.82
N LEU A 11 -10.46 39.94 2.93
CA LEU A 11 -9.00 39.89 3.05
C LEU A 11 -8.43 39.46 1.68
N PRO A 12 -7.21 39.89 1.31
CA PRO A 12 -6.52 39.36 0.14
C PRO A 12 -6.45 37.83 0.23
N ARG A 13 -6.86 37.14 -0.83
CA ARG A 13 -6.82 35.69 -0.88
C ARG A 13 -5.34 35.24 -0.86
N PRO A 14 -4.96 34.34 0.06
CA PRO A 14 -3.60 33.79 0.05
C PRO A 14 -3.39 33.02 -1.25
N HIS A 15 -2.18 33.11 -1.80
CA HIS A 15 -1.77 32.31 -2.95
C HIS A 15 -1.69 30.84 -2.54
N ASP A 16 -2.43 29.98 -3.24
CA ASP A 16 -2.35 28.52 -3.06
C ASP A 16 -1.12 27.99 -3.81
N PHE A 17 -0.33 27.14 -3.17
CA PHE A 17 0.89 26.59 -3.76
C PHE A 17 0.59 25.42 -4.71
N PHE A 18 -0.51 24.70 -4.49
CA PHE A 18 -0.87 23.57 -5.33
C PHE A 18 -1.46 24.04 -6.65
N ASP A 19 -0.88 23.60 -7.74
CA ASP A 19 -1.41 23.79 -9.08
C ASP A 19 -2.25 22.58 -9.55
N ALA A 20 -2.98 22.77 -10.65
CA ALA A 20 -3.78 21.72 -11.24
C ALA A 20 -2.93 20.51 -11.65
N GLN A 21 -1.69 20.75 -12.13
CA GLN A 21 -0.79 19.70 -12.57
C GLN A 21 -0.40 18.76 -11.42
N THR A 22 -0.06 19.31 -10.25
CA THR A 22 0.29 18.52 -9.06
C THR A 22 -0.92 17.71 -8.59
N LEU A 23 -2.11 18.31 -8.58
CA LEU A 23 -3.34 17.62 -8.18
C LEU A 23 -3.73 16.50 -9.15
N ASP A 24 -3.61 16.71 -10.46
CA ASP A 24 -3.92 15.69 -11.47
C ASP A 24 -2.94 14.51 -11.36
N ALA A 25 -1.66 14.79 -11.12
CA ALA A 25 -0.67 13.75 -10.90
C ALA A 25 -0.97 12.93 -9.62
N ILE A 26 -1.39 13.60 -8.53
CA ILE A 26 -1.83 12.91 -7.30
C ILE A 26 -3.08 12.06 -7.58
N ARG A 27 -4.06 12.59 -8.30
CA ARG A 27 -5.31 11.89 -8.63
C ARG A 27 -5.04 10.63 -9.45
N HIS A 28 -4.27 10.75 -10.52
CA HIS A 28 -3.92 9.62 -11.37
C HIS A 28 -3.21 8.51 -10.56
N ARG A 29 -2.22 8.88 -9.73
CA ARG A 29 -1.51 7.93 -8.88
C ARG A 29 -2.43 7.23 -7.88
N ALA A 30 -3.30 7.97 -7.20
CA ALA A 30 -4.24 7.40 -6.24
C ALA A 30 -5.18 6.36 -6.90
N ILE A 31 -5.65 6.63 -8.11
CA ILE A 31 -6.48 5.70 -8.88
C ILE A 31 -5.70 4.43 -9.23
N CYS A 32 -4.51 4.55 -9.83
CA CYS A 32 -3.67 3.40 -10.15
C CYS A 32 -3.37 2.54 -8.92
N PHE A 33 -3.03 3.19 -7.80
CA PHE A 33 -2.76 2.52 -6.54
C PHE A 33 -3.98 1.75 -6.03
N ASN A 34 -5.17 2.34 -6.09
CA ASN A 34 -6.41 1.69 -5.65
C ASN A 34 -6.76 0.48 -6.53
N LEU A 35 -6.54 0.57 -7.85
CA LEU A 35 -6.75 -0.54 -8.78
C LEU A 35 -5.81 -1.72 -8.50
N SER A 36 -4.55 -1.45 -8.13
CA SER A 36 -3.59 -2.50 -7.81
C SER A 36 -3.83 -3.11 -6.43
N ALA A 37 -4.05 -2.28 -5.41
CA ALA A 37 -4.06 -2.72 -4.01
C ALA A 37 -5.46 -3.00 -3.42
N HIS A 38 -6.54 -2.61 -4.12
CA HIS A 38 -7.94 -2.77 -3.70
C HIS A 38 -8.22 -2.24 -2.27
N ILE A 39 -7.53 -1.16 -1.88
CA ILE A 39 -7.54 -0.62 -0.51
C ILE A 39 -8.86 0.09 -0.19
N GLU A 40 -9.46 0.79 -1.14
CA GLU A 40 -10.69 1.55 -0.88
C GLU A 40 -11.94 0.65 -0.87
N SER A 41 -12.00 -0.33 -1.77
CA SER A 41 -13.17 -1.21 -1.91
C SER A 41 -13.26 -2.25 -0.79
N LEU A 42 -12.16 -2.95 -0.52
CA LEU A 42 -12.16 -4.11 0.38
C LEU A 42 -11.32 -3.86 1.65
N GLY A 43 -10.34 -2.96 1.57
CA GLY A 43 -9.42 -2.60 2.65
C GLY A 43 -9.87 -1.43 3.56
N LYS A 44 -11.04 -0.83 3.31
CA LYS A 44 -11.61 0.30 4.06
C LYS A 44 -10.64 1.50 4.22
N GLY A 45 -9.69 1.66 3.29
CA GLY A 45 -8.73 2.77 3.32
C GLY A 45 -7.50 2.59 4.22
N HIS A 46 -7.41 1.50 5.00
CA HIS A 46 -6.34 1.29 5.99
C HIS A 46 -5.74 -0.12 5.99
N SER A 47 -6.27 -1.00 5.15
CA SER A 47 -5.76 -2.36 4.94
C SER A 47 -5.55 -2.63 3.45
N VAL A 48 -4.57 -3.46 3.15
CA VAL A 48 -4.28 -3.96 1.79
C VAL A 48 -4.82 -5.38 1.68
N VAL A 49 -5.38 -5.71 0.53
CA VAL A 49 -5.86 -7.06 0.23
C VAL A 49 -4.85 -7.77 -0.65
N PHE A 50 -4.45 -8.96 -0.21
CA PHE A 50 -3.57 -9.85 -0.95
C PHE A 50 -4.35 -11.03 -1.48
N HIS A 51 -4.10 -11.40 -2.73
CA HIS A 51 -4.63 -12.60 -3.36
C HIS A 51 -3.54 -13.65 -3.47
N SER A 52 -3.83 -14.90 -3.10
CA SER A 52 -2.83 -15.97 -3.15
C SER A 52 -2.96 -16.83 -4.40
N THR A 53 -1.84 -17.06 -5.08
CA THR A 53 -1.68 -18.02 -6.18
C THR A 53 -0.84 -19.20 -5.72
N VAL A 54 -1.12 -20.41 -6.23
CA VAL A 54 -0.28 -21.57 -5.94
C VAL A 54 0.86 -21.58 -6.94
N ILE A 55 2.09 -21.56 -6.46
CA ILE A 55 3.29 -21.59 -7.32
C ILE A 55 4.05 -22.91 -7.22
N ALA A 56 3.91 -23.65 -6.12
CA ALA A 56 4.53 -24.96 -5.96
C ALA A 56 3.67 -25.91 -5.12
N LYS A 57 3.91 -27.21 -5.28
CA LYS A 57 3.29 -28.29 -4.51
C LYS A 57 4.38 -29.26 -4.09
N ARG A 58 4.39 -29.66 -2.81
CA ARG A 58 5.29 -30.69 -2.30
C ARG A 58 4.52 -31.72 -1.49
N LYS A 59 4.98 -32.98 -1.53
CA LYS A 59 4.45 -34.07 -0.71
C LYS A 59 5.51 -34.40 0.34
N GLU A 60 5.13 -34.35 1.62
CA GLU A 60 6.00 -34.76 2.71
C GLU A 60 5.95 -36.30 2.87
N ASP A 61 6.97 -36.86 3.51
CA ASP A 61 7.10 -38.31 3.71
C ASP A 61 5.93 -38.91 4.52
N SER A 62 5.25 -38.07 5.31
CA SER A 62 4.01 -38.41 6.02
C SER A 62 2.78 -38.58 5.13
N GLY A 63 2.91 -38.38 3.81
CA GLY A 63 1.81 -38.40 2.85
C GLY A 63 1.04 -37.08 2.75
N LYS A 64 1.31 -36.11 3.63
CA LYS A 64 0.67 -34.79 3.61
C LYS A 64 1.19 -33.92 2.47
N VAL A 65 0.27 -33.21 1.84
CA VAL A 65 0.55 -32.30 0.72
C VAL A 65 0.55 -30.85 1.22
N LYS A 66 1.61 -30.12 0.88
CA LYS A 66 1.72 -28.68 1.11
C LYS A 66 1.81 -27.92 -0.21
N LEU A 67 1.19 -26.75 -0.24
CA LEU A 67 1.15 -25.83 -1.37
C LEU A 67 1.91 -24.56 -1.00
N LEU A 68 2.75 -24.06 -1.89
CA LEU A 68 3.43 -22.78 -1.73
C LEU A 68 2.53 -21.69 -2.31
N LEU A 69 2.14 -20.74 -1.47
CA LEU A 69 1.34 -19.59 -1.85
C LEU A 69 2.22 -18.39 -2.11
N HIS A 70 2.01 -17.75 -3.26
CA HIS A 70 2.55 -16.45 -3.62
C HIS A 70 1.46 -15.39 -3.52
N TRP A 71 1.79 -14.18 -3.10
CA TRP A 71 0.82 -13.11 -2.85
C TRP A 71 0.92 -11.99 -3.89
N THR A 72 -0.23 -11.55 -4.40
CA THR A 72 -0.35 -10.33 -5.20
C THR A 72 -1.13 -9.28 -4.40
N PRO A 73 -0.67 -8.01 -4.31
CA PRO A 73 0.46 -7.39 -5.02
C PRO A 73 1.84 -7.95 -4.63
N GLU A 74 2.74 -8.01 -5.61
CA GLU A 74 4.06 -8.65 -5.53
C GLU A 74 5.00 -7.97 -4.53
N ASP A 75 6.05 -8.69 -4.11
CA ASP A 75 7.19 -8.20 -3.31
C ASP A 75 6.90 -7.61 -1.92
N ILE A 76 5.66 -7.69 -1.42
CA ILE A 76 5.31 -7.16 -0.09
C ILE A 76 5.30 -8.26 0.97
N LEU A 77 4.65 -9.40 0.67
CA LEU A 77 4.53 -10.53 1.58
C LEU A 77 5.33 -11.73 1.06
N PRO A 78 6.04 -12.47 1.94
CA PRO A 78 6.81 -13.63 1.53
C PRO A 78 5.90 -14.81 1.17
N ASP A 79 6.43 -15.73 0.36
CA ASP A 79 5.75 -16.96 -0.01
C ASP A 79 5.62 -17.90 1.20
N VAL A 80 4.46 -18.55 1.34
CA VAL A 80 4.15 -19.37 2.52
C VAL A 80 3.70 -20.77 2.11
N TRP A 81 4.28 -21.79 2.72
CA TRP A 81 3.81 -23.17 2.61
C TRP A 81 2.57 -23.39 3.50
N VAL A 82 1.47 -23.80 2.89
CA VAL A 82 0.20 -24.09 3.56
C VAL A 82 -0.25 -25.52 3.29
N ASN A 83 -1.11 -26.05 4.14
CA ASN A 83 -1.74 -27.34 3.90
C ASN A 83 -2.81 -27.21 2.80
N GLU A 84 -3.05 -28.29 2.04
CA GLU A 84 -4.09 -28.32 1.01
C GLU A 84 -5.49 -27.97 1.58
N SER A 85 -5.78 -28.37 2.82
CA SER A 85 -7.03 -28.07 3.53
C SER A 85 -7.24 -26.58 3.80
N GLU A 86 -6.16 -25.83 4.04
CA GLU A 86 -6.20 -24.39 4.38
C GLU A 86 -6.29 -23.49 3.13
N ARG A 87 -6.12 -24.07 1.94
CA ARG A 87 -6.07 -23.35 0.67
C ARG A 87 -7.30 -22.46 0.44
N HIS A 88 -8.48 -22.96 0.75
CA HIS A 88 -9.74 -22.24 0.53
C HIS A 88 -9.87 -21.01 1.43
N GLN A 89 -9.35 -21.09 2.66
CA GLN A 89 -9.41 -20.00 3.63
C GLN A 89 -8.40 -18.89 3.31
N LEU A 90 -7.23 -19.25 2.78
CA LEU A 90 -6.13 -18.33 2.50
C LEU A 90 -6.12 -17.80 1.06
N LYS A 91 -7.23 -17.92 0.32
CA LYS A 91 -7.35 -17.36 -1.04
C LYS A 91 -7.15 -15.85 -1.05
N THR A 92 -7.62 -15.18 -0.01
CA THR A 92 -7.44 -13.73 0.20
C THR A 92 -6.97 -13.47 1.63
N LYS A 93 -6.12 -12.46 1.80
CA LYS A 93 -5.62 -12.03 3.10
C LYS A 93 -5.64 -10.52 3.20
N VAL A 94 -6.33 -10.01 4.22
CA VAL A 94 -6.38 -8.57 4.50
C VAL A 94 -5.36 -8.24 5.58
N VAL A 95 -4.45 -7.30 5.29
CA VAL A 95 -3.39 -6.89 6.22
C VAL A 95 -3.45 -5.38 6.42
N HIS A 96 -3.41 -4.95 7.68
CA HIS A 96 -3.38 -3.53 8.04
C HIS A 96 -2.07 -2.87 7.58
N LEU A 97 -2.12 -1.63 7.05
CA LEU A 97 -0.95 -0.92 6.53
C LEU A 97 0.20 -0.82 7.55
N SER A 98 -0.11 -0.60 8.84
CA SER A 98 0.92 -0.53 9.90
C SER A 98 1.59 -1.87 10.25
N LYS A 99 1.01 -2.99 9.81
CA LYS A 99 1.55 -4.35 10.03
C LYS A 99 2.36 -4.85 8.83
N LEU A 100 2.43 -4.07 7.75
CA LEU A 100 3.28 -4.43 6.61
C LEU A 100 4.76 -4.32 6.98
N PRO A 101 5.63 -5.17 6.41
CA PRO A 101 7.07 -5.02 6.58
C PRO A 101 7.50 -3.63 6.07
N LYS A 102 8.19 -2.86 6.91
CA LYS A 102 8.51 -1.44 6.62
C LYS A 102 9.37 -1.27 5.37
N ASP A 103 10.26 -2.21 5.13
CA ASP A 103 11.22 -2.16 4.03
C ASP A 103 10.52 -2.39 2.68
N THR A 104 9.55 -3.32 2.64
CA THR A 104 8.80 -3.65 1.41
C THR A 104 7.55 -2.80 1.23
N ALA A 105 7.01 -2.19 2.29
CA ALA A 105 5.89 -1.26 2.20
C ALA A 105 6.18 -0.04 1.30
N LEU A 106 7.46 0.31 1.09
CA LEU A 106 7.86 1.36 0.16
C LEU A 106 7.68 0.97 -1.32
N LEU A 107 7.60 -0.34 -1.62
CA LEU A 107 7.37 -0.84 -2.98
C LEU A 107 5.93 -0.62 -3.46
N LEU A 108 5.02 -0.28 -2.55
CA LEU A 108 3.62 0.03 -2.87
C LEU A 108 3.46 1.25 -3.78
N ASP A 109 4.23 2.31 -3.53
CA ASP A 109 4.31 3.48 -4.43
C ASP A 109 5.61 4.25 -4.17
N PRO A 110 6.35 4.65 -5.23
CA PRO A 110 7.63 5.34 -5.10
C PRO A 110 7.55 6.72 -4.42
N ASN A 111 6.36 7.29 -4.24
CA ASN A 111 6.13 8.56 -3.58
C ASN A 111 5.76 8.42 -2.09
N ILE A 112 5.64 7.19 -1.55
CA ILE A 112 5.40 6.98 -0.11
C ILE A 112 6.56 7.57 0.71
N TYR A 113 7.78 7.35 0.25
CA TYR A 113 8.96 7.96 0.87
C TYR A 113 10.04 8.17 -0.18
N ARG A 114 10.52 9.41 -0.30
CA ARG A 114 11.61 9.78 -1.21
C ARG A 114 12.68 10.50 -0.42
N THR A 115 13.90 9.98 -0.45
CA THR A 115 15.05 10.67 0.13
C THR A 115 15.37 11.90 -0.73
N MET A 116 15.37 13.07 -0.10
CA MET A 116 15.75 14.33 -0.75
C MET A 116 17.04 14.84 -0.10
N PRO A 117 18.12 15.09 -0.86
CA PRO A 117 18.26 14.99 -2.32
C PRO A 117 18.43 13.54 -2.79
N GLN A 118 17.87 13.22 -3.96
CA GLN A 118 18.02 11.88 -4.56
C GLN A 118 19.44 11.55 -5.01
N LYS A 119 20.21 12.58 -5.39
CA LYS A 119 21.64 12.46 -5.69
C LYS A 119 22.40 13.20 -4.60
N ARG A 120 23.05 12.46 -3.70
CA ARG A 120 23.93 13.05 -2.69
C ARG A 120 25.29 13.31 -3.31
N LEU A 121 25.65 14.59 -3.44
CA LEU A 121 26.95 15.03 -3.94
C LEU A 121 28.04 15.10 -2.85
N LYS A 122 27.65 14.95 -1.56
CA LYS A 122 28.55 15.01 -0.41
C LYS A 122 28.20 13.92 0.60
N ARG A 123 29.24 13.29 1.16
CA ARG A 123 29.15 12.26 2.19
C ARG A 123 28.78 12.87 3.55
#